data_AF-A0A136KWZ0-F1
#
_entry.id   AF-A0A136KWZ0-F1
#
_cell.length_a   1.000
_cell.length_b   1.000
_cell.length_c   1.000
_cell.angle_alpha   90.00
_cell.angle_beta   90.00
_cell.angle_gamma   90.00
#
_symmetry.space_group_name_H-M   'P 1'
#
loop_
_entity.id
_entity.type
_entity.pdbx_description
1 polymer ?
#
loop_
_entity_poly.entity_id
_entity_poly.type
_entity_poly.pdbx_seq_one_letter_code
_entity_poly.pdbx_strand_id
1 'polypeptide(L)'
;MNTDGKYEPKKEHREWYFVEYHPANYFKFANIQLILTVEETRETDIIKAMEKEATCWLTLYPIPVMVSVFDNKGDLYKFSKIKEKKHLIAFFDQRGEIYFHWGLLKDEEIPDVGLDQEYRNNLYSDFNFITDTQYGIDREKRRRQIDDGRFIILVWIVLTAFVAEIFVYFNQYLSLIAFLYVLFKAIQKILQFTNILPISKKEKEKIKEQTLKDHYYYHCQMNPEGFNRLKMENFERMRKEEIAQEATSFKK
;
A
#
# COMPACT_ATOMS: atom_id res chain seq x y z
N MET A 1 -30.33 11.75 1.76
CA MET A 1 -29.28 11.84 2.79
C MET A 1 -28.03 11.25 2.15
N ASN A 2 -27.04 12.07 1.80
CA ASN A 2 -25.93 11.63 0.95
C ASN A 2 -24.88 10.95 1.84
N THR A 3 -24.97 9.63 1.99
CA THR A 3 -23.99 8.83 2.71
C THR A 3 -23.00 8.26 1.72
N ASP A 4 -22.08 9.11 1.25
CA ASP A 4 -20.87 8.64 0.57
C ASP A 4 -20.08 7.81 1.61
N GLY A 5 -20.03 6.51 1.37
CA GLY A 5 -19.42 5.53 2.25
C GLY A 5 -19.05 4.29 1.45
N LYS A 6 -18.21 3.43 2.00
CA LYS A 6 -17.71 2.25 1.30
C LYS A 6 -17.88 1.00 2.16
N TYR A 7 -18.40 -0.05 1.54
CA TYR A 7 -18.45 -1.38 2.14
C TYR A 7 -17.04 -1.97 2.24
N GLU A 8 -16.72 -2.53 3.40
CA GLU A 8 -15.48 -3.29 3.56
C GLU A 8 -15.56 -4.61 2.78
N PRO A 9 -14.47 -5.03 2.12
CA PRO A 9 -14.45 -6.32 1.45
C PRO A 9 -14.48 -7.45 2.46
N LYS A 10 -15.30 -8.47 2.18
CA LYS A 10 -15.34 -9.70 2.97
C LYS A 10 -14.37 -10.70 2.37
N LYS A 11 -13.49 -11.27 3.19
CA LYS A 11 -12.54 -12.30 2.76
C LYS A 11 -12.95 -13.65 3.30
N GLU A 12 -12.95 -14.66 2.44
CA GLU A 12 -13.22 -16.03 2.86
C GLU A 12 -12.21 -16.99 2.24
N HIS A 13 -11.69 -17.90 3.07
CA HIS A 13 -10.76 -18.92 2.62
C HIS A 13 -11.53 -20.12 2.04
N ARG A 14 -10.96 -20.71 0.99
CA ARG A 14 -11.35 -21.99 0.38
C ARG A 14 -10.11 -22.88 0.35
N GLU A 15 -10.20 -24.07 -0.23
CA GLU A 15 -9.11 -25.06 -0.18
C GLU A 15 -7.83 -24.59 -0.89
N TRP A 16 -7.92 -24.20 -2.16
CA TRP A 16 -6.77 -23.84 -3.01
C TRP A 16 -6.78 -22.38 -3.50
N TYR A 17 -7.71 -21.59 -2.97
CA TYR A 17 -7.84 -20.15 -3.24
C TYR A 17 -8.52 -19.46 -2.05
N PHE A 18 -8.47 -18.13 -2.02
CA PHE A 18 -9.36 -17.34 -1.18
C PHE A 18 -10.14 -16.34 -2.03
N VAL A 19 -11.29 -15.92 -1.54
CA VAL A 19 -12.21 -15.03 -2.23
C VAL A 19 -12.32 -13.72 -1.48
N GLU A 20 -12.18 -12.61 -2.19
CA GLU A 20 -12.53 -11.29 -1.69
C GLU A 20 -13.80 -10.80 -2.39
N TYR A 21 -14.85 -10.58 -1.60
CA TYR A 21 -16.11 -10.02 -2.08
C TYR A 21 -16.14 -8.53 -1.84
N HIS A 22 -16.25 -7.75 -2.92
CA HIS A 22 -16.39 -6.31 -2.90
C HIS A 22 -17.81 -5.93 -3.35
N PRO A 23 -18.68 -5.51 -2.43
CA PRO A 23 -20.02 -5.06 -2.78
C PRO A 23 -20.02 -3.91 -3.80
N ALA A 24 -21.10 -3.83 -4.59
CA ALA A 24 -21.31 -2.73 -5.51
C ALA A 24 -21.43 -1.42 -4.73
N ASN A 25 -20.65 -0.41 -5.11
CA ASN A 25 -20.71 0.91 -4.48
C ASN A 25 -20.97 2.00 -5.52
N TYR A 26 -19.95 2.36 -6.29
CA TYR A 26 -20.06 3.36 -7.37
C TYR A 26 -20.42 2.76 -8.73
N PHE A 27 -20.17 1.47 -8.92
CA PHE A 27 -20.43 0.74 -10.15
C PHE A 27 -21.74 -0.04 -10.05
N LYS A 28 -22.35 -0.35 -11.20
CA LYS A 28 -23.58 -1.16 -11.33
C LYS A 28 -23.39 -2.62 -10.90
N PHE A 29 -22.15 -3.05 -10.72
CA PHE A 29 -21.77 -4.41 -10.40
C PHE A 29 -20.84 -4.49 -9.18
N ALA A 30 -20.93 -5.61 -8.48
CA ALA A 30 -19.99 -6.01 -7.43
C ALA A 30 -18.74 -6.64 -8.05
N ASN A 31 -17.62 -6.63 -7.32
CA ASN A 31 -16.39 -7.29 -7.75
C ASN A 31 -16.05 -8.46 -6.83
N ILE A 32 -15.74 -9.60 -7.42
CA ILE A 32 -15.22 -10.78 -6.72
C ILE A 32 -13.82 -11.05 -7.23
N GLN A 33 -12.89 -11.22 -6.30
CA GLN A 33 -11.51 -11.56 -6.60
C GLN A 33 -11.20 -12.96 -6.06
N LEU A 34 -10.78 -13.87 -6.93
CA LEU A 34 -10.27 -15.19 -6.56
C LEU A 34 -8.75 -15.11 -6.58
N ILE A 35 -8.11 -15.33 -5.44
CA ILE A 35 -6.65 -15.29 -5.33
C ILE A 35 -6.15 -16.71 -5.11
N LEU A 36 -5.39 -17.22 -6.07
CA LEU A 36 -4.87 -18.58 -6.10
C LEU A 36 -3.74 -18.73 -5.09
N THR A 37 -3.81 -19.76 -4.25
CA THR A 37 -2.72 -20.08 -3.31
C THR A 37 -1.80 -21.18 -3.85
N VAL A 38 -2.25 -21.94 -4.86
CA VAL A 38 -1.52 -23.07 -5.45
C VAL A 38 -1.28 -22.84 -6.95
N GLU A 39 -0.02 -22.92 -7.39
CA GLU A 39 0.38 -22.64 -8.78
C GLU A 39 -0.15 -23.66 -9.80
N GLU A 40 -0.29 -24.93 -9.42
CA GLU A 40 -0.65 -26.04 -10.32
C GLU A 40 -2.17 -26.33 -10.37
N THR A 41 -2.99 -25.29 -10.31
CA THR A 41 -4.44 -25.47 -10.44
C THR A 41 -4.84 -25.59 -11.91
N ARG A 42 -5.64 -26.60 -12.26
CA ARG A 42 -6.16 -26.75 -13.63
C ARG A 42 -7.12 -25.61 -13.97
N GLU A 43 -6.98 -25.04 -15.16
CA GLU A 43 -7.85 -23.93 -15.64
C GLU A 43 -9.34 -24.26 -15.58
N THR A 44 -9.71 -25.52 -15.83
CA THR A 44 -11.11 -25.98 -15.73
C THR A 44 -11.67 -25.86 -14.32
N ASP A 45 -10.82 -26.05 -13.31
CA ASP A 45 -11.21 -25.96 -11.91
C ASP A 45 -11.34 -24.49 -11.49
N ILE A 46 -10.50 -23.62 -12.05
CA ILE A 46 -10.58 -22.15 -11.91
C ILE A 46 -11.89 -21.61 -12.50
N ILE A 47 -12.23 -21.99 -13.73
CA ILE A 47 -13.48 -21.58 -14.41
C ILE A 47 -14.70 -21.98 -13.59
N LYS A 48 -14.75 -23.24 -13.13
CA LYS A 48 -15.84 -23.72 -12.27
C LYS A 48 -15.93 -22.96 -10.95
N ALA A 49 -14.79 -22.61 -10.35
CA ALA A 49 -14.77 -21.81 -9.14
C ALA A 49 -15.33 -20.40 -9.38
N MET A 50 -14.97 -19.75 -10.50
CA MET A 50 -15.52 -18.44 -10.86
C MET A 50 -17.04 -18.48 -11.03
N GLU A 51 -17.56 -19.46 -11.77
CA GLU A 51 -19.01 -19.63 -11.98
C GLU A 51 -19.75 -19.96 -10.67
N LYS A 52 -19.16 -20.81 -9.83
CA LYS A 52 -19.70 -21.15 -8.50
C LYS A 52 -19.81 -19.93 -7.61
N GLU A 53 -18.74 -19.13 -7.51
CA GLU A 53 -18.72 -17.95 -6.64
C GLU A 53 -19.65 -16.84 -7.18
N ALA A 54 -19.72 -16.65 -8.50
CA ALA A 54 -20.71 -15.77 -9.12
C ALA A 54 -22.15 -16.20 -8.81
N THR A 55 -22.44 -17.50 -8.92
CA THR A 55 -23.77 -18.04 -8.60
C THR A 55 -24.14 -17.84 -7.13
N CYS A 56 -23.19 -18.14 -6.24
CA CYS A 56 -23.36 -17.96 -4.80
C CYS A 56 -23.68 -16.49 -4.47
N TRP A 57 -22.92 -15.56 -5.08
CA TRP A 57 -23.17 -14.13 -4.94
C TRP A 57 -24.56 -13.73 -5.42
N LEU A 58 -24.93 -14.09 -6.65
CA LEU A 58 -26.22 -13.69 -7.23
C LEU A 58 -27.42 -14.27 -6.47
N THR A 59 -27.25 -15.43 -5.82
CA THR A 59 -28.29 -16.04 -4.99
C THR A 59 -28.55 -15.25 -3.71
N LEU A 60 -27.50 -14.68 -3.11
CA LEU A 60 -27.61 -13.86 -1.90
C LEU A 60 -27.94 -12.41 -2.21
N TYR A 61 -27.31 -11.88 -3.26
CA TYR A 61 -27.33 -10.49 -3.65
C TYR A 61 -27.61 -10.42 -5.16
N PRO A 62 -28.86 -10.14 -5.60
CA PRO A 62 -29.23 -10.12 -7.01
C PRO A 62 -28.74 -8.84 -7.72
N ILE A 63 -27.46 -8.52 -7.54
CA ILE A 63 -26.75 -7.41 -8.17
C ILE A 63 -25.70 -8.03 -9.09
N PRO A 64 -25.55 -7.51 -10.34
CA PRO A 64 -24.53 -7.97 -11.27
C PRO A 64 -23.14 -8.07 -10.63
N VAL A 65 -22.34 -9.04 -11.05
CA VAL A 65 -21.04 -9.30 -10.45
C VAL A 65 -19.98 -9.57 -11.50
N MET A 66 -18.79 -9.01 -11.28
CA MET A 66 -17.59 -9.28 -12.07
C MET A 66 -16.61 -10.10 -11.23
N VAL A 67 -16.23 -11.27 -11.74
CA VAL A 67 -15.26 -12.17 -11.11
C VAL A 67 -13.92 -12.08 -11.85
N SER A 68 -12.84 -11.87 -11.09
CA SER A 68 -11.46 -11.80 -11.59
C SER A 68 -10.57 -12.78 -10.82
N VAL A 69 -9.56 -13.33 -11.48
CA VAL A 69 -8.63 -14.29 -10.88
C VAL A 69 -7.22 -13.72 -10.84
N PHE A 70 -6.57 -13.83 -9.68
CA PHE A 70 -5.20 -13.43 -9.44
C PHE A 70 -4.35 -14.64 -9.06
N ASP A 71 -3.11 -14.68 -9.53
CA ASP A 71 -2.15 -15.70 -9.15
C ASP A 71 -1.59 -15.45 -7.73
N ASN A 72 -0.73 -16.35 -7.28
CA ASN A 72 -0.07 -16.27 -5.98
C ASN A 72 0.93 -15.10 -5.84
N LYS A 73 1.22 -14.38 -6.93
CA LYS A 73 2.08 -13.18 -6.97
C LYS A 73 1.24 -11.89 -6.98
N GLY A 74 -0.08 -12.01 -7.09
CA GLY A 74 -1.00 -10.88 -7.20
C GLY A 74 -1.16 -10.35 -8.62
N ASP A 75 -0.65 -11.06 -9.62
CA ASP A 75 -0.86 -10.73 -11.03
C ASP A 75 -2.16 -11.35 -11.54
N LEU A 76 -2.82 -10.68 -12.48
CA LEU A 76 -4.05 -11.19 -13.09
C LEU A 76 -3.77 -12.47 -13.89
N TYR A 77 -4.48 -13.55 -13.55
CA TYR A 77 -4.28 -14.86 -14.15
C TYR A 77 -4.58 -14.84 -15.66
N LYS A 78 -3.73 -15.51 -16.46
CA LYS A 78 -3.83 -15.56 -17.92
C LYS A 78 -4.18 -16.97 -18.39
N PHE A 79 -5.37 -17.12 -18.96
CA PHE A 79 -5.85 -18.40 -19.50
C PHE A 79 -5.19 -18.79 -20.83
N SER A 80 -4.94 -20.09 -21.02
CA SER A 80 -4.10 -20.67 -22.08
C SER A 80 -4.79 -20.86 -23.44
N LYS A 81 -6.10 -21.15 -23.47
CA LYS A 81 -6.84 -21.41 -24.72
C LYS A 81 -8.22 -20.73 -24.73
N ILE A 82 -8.41 -19.95 -25.79
CA ILE A 82 -9.65 -19.34 -26.28
C ILE A 82 -10.09 -18.07 -25.52
N LYS A 83 -9.54 -16.96 -26.04
CA LYS A 83 -9.89 -15.54 -25.85
C LYS A 83 -9.56 -14.98 -24.46
N GLU A 84 -8.62 -14.03 -24.45
CA GLU A 84 -8.47 -12.73 -23.74
C GLU A 84 -9.49 -12.28 -22.65
N LYS A 85 -10.39 -13.12 -22.20
CA LYS A 85 -11.54 -12.86 -21.34
C LYS A 85 -11.13 -13.17 -19.91
N LYS A 86 -10.39 -12.22 -19.35
CA LYS A 86 -9.82 -12.24 -17.99
C LYS A 86 -10.87 -12.17 -16.88
N HIS A 87 -12.10 -11.82 -17.23
CA HIS A 87 -13.17 -11.51 -16.31
C HIS A 87 -14.42 -12.29 -16.71
N LEU A 88 -15.15 -12.76 -15.70
CA LEU A 88 -16.49 -13.31 -15.86
C LEU A 88 -17.48 -12.28 -15.30
N ILE A 89 -18.43 -11.85 -16.10
CA ILE A 89 -19.55 -11.03 -15.65
C ILE A 89 -20.78 -11.93 -15.55
N ALA A 90 -21.49 -11.88 -14.43
CA ALA A 90 -22.71 -12.64 -14.22
C ALA A 90 -23.84 -11.73 -13.70
N PHE A 91 -25.05 -11.92 -14.23
CA PHE A 91 -26.24 -11.19 -13.81
C PHE A 91 -27.51 -11.99 -14.17
N PHE A 92 -28.66 -11.59 -13.62
CA PHE A 92 -29.95 -12.16 -14.01
C PHE A 92 -30.45 -11.54 -15.32
N ASP A 93 -30.80 -12.38 -16.30
CA ASP A 93 -31.48 -11.95 -17.52
C ASP A 93 -32.95 -11.56 -17.24
N GLN A 94 -33.64 -10.97 -18.22
CA GLN A 94 -35.06 -10.60 -18.16
C GLN A 94 -35.99 -11.77 -17.79
N ARG A 95 -35.51 -13.02 -17.98
CA ARG A 95 -36.22 -14.26 -17.64
C ARG A 95 -35.98 -14.72 -16.19
N GLY A 96 -35.10 -14.06 -15.43
CA GLY A 96 -34.70 -14.45 -14.09
C GLY A 96 -33.67 -15.59 -14.04
N GLU A 97 -33.05 -15.95 -15.18
CA GLU A 97 -31.98 -16.94 -15.24
C GLU A 97 -30.60 -16.26 -15.13
N ILE A 98 -29.63 -16.95 -14.53
CA ILE A 98 -28.26 -16.44 -14.42
C ILE A 98 -27.57 -16.53 -15.78
N TYR A 99 -27.19 -15.38 -16.32
CA TYR A 99 -26.41 -15.26 -17.53
C TYR A 99 -24.93 -15.06 -17.21
N PHE A 100 -24.06 -15.90 -17.80
CA PHE A 100 -22.61 -15.81 -17.68
C PHE A 100 -21.99 -15.26 -18.96
N HIS A 101 -21.32 -14.12 -18.85
CA HIS A 101 -20.57 -13.51 -19.93
C HIS A 101 -19.08 -13.48 -19.63
N TRP A 102 -18.30 -14.20 -20.42
CA TRP A 102 -16.85 -14.12 -20.37
C TRP A 102 -16.39 -12.88 -21.15
N GLY A 103 -15.67 -11.96 -20.50
CA GLY A 103 -15.14 -10.74 -21.11
C GLY A 103 -15.68 -9.45 -20.47
N LEU A 104 -15.24 -8.32 -21.00
CA LEU A 104 -15.75 -7.01 -20.61
C LEU A 104 -17.02 -6.71 -21.41
N LEU A 105 -18.08 -6.32 -20.71
CA LEU A 105 -19.30 -5.76 -21.28
C LEU A 105 -19.25 -4.25 -21.22
N LYS A 106 -20.00 -3.59 -22.10
CA LYS A 106 -20.23 -2.15 -21.98
C LYS A 106 -21.19 -1.87 -20.83
N ASP A 107 -21.10 -0.66 -20.27
CA ASP A 107 -21.91 -0.26 -19.11
C ASP A 107 -23.42 -0.22 -19.42
N GLU A 108 -23.80 -0.07 -20.70
CA GLU A 108 -25.20 -0.14 -21.14
C GLU A 108 -25.76 -1.57 -21.19
N GLU A 109 -24.89 -2.59 -21.25
CA GLU A 109 -25.29 -4.00 -21.34
C GLU A 109 -25.50 -4.63 -19.95
N ILE A 110 -25.09 -3.94 -18.88
CA ILE A 110 -25.21 -4.40 -17.49
C ILE A 110 -26.51 -3.84 -16.88
N PRO A 111 -27.38 -4.69 -16.30
CA PRO A 111 -28.61 -4.23 -15.68
C PRO A 111 -28.39 -3.21 -14.54
N ASP A 112 -29.20 -2.16 -14.51
CA ASP A 112 -29.15 -1.06 -13.53
C ASP A 112 -29.75 -1.39 -12.15
N VAL A 113 -29.96 -2.67 -11.85
CA VAL A 113 -30.67 -3.16 -10.65
C VAL A 113 -30.00 -2.70 -9.36
N GLY A 114 -28.68 -2.47 -9.39
CA GLY A 114 -27.89 -2.07 -8.23
C GLY A 114 -27.72 -0.56 -8.03
N LEU A 115 -28.38 0.33 -8.79
CA LEU A 115 -28.13 1.78 -8.69
C LEU A 115 -28.81 2.46 -7.49
N ASP A 116 -29.91 1.90 -6.98
CA ASP A 116 -30.60 2.47 -5.83
C ASP A 116 -29.84 2.22 -4.50
N GLN A 117 -29.52 3.30 -3.79
CA GLN A 117 -28.74 3.24 -2.56
C GLN A 117 -29.52 2.61 -1.41
N GLU A 118 -30.82 2.89 -1.31
CA GLU A 118 -31.64 2.37 -0.20
C GLU A 118 -31.82 0.85 -0.35
N TYR A 119 -32.11 0.39 -1.58
CA TYR A 119 -32.09 -1.02 -1.93
C TYR A 119 -30.74 -1.70 -1.62
N ARG A 120 -29.61 -1.09 -2.01
CA ARG A 120 -28.26 -1.63 -1.69
C ARG A 120 -27.99 -1.73 -0.20
N ASN A 121 -28.33 -0.70 0.58
CA ASN A 121 -28.08 -0.68 2.03
C ASN A 121 -28.85 -1.78 2.76
N ASN A 122 -30.09 -2.03 2.34
CA ASN A 122 -30.89 -3.14 2.88
C ASN A 122 -30.34 -4.50 2.45
N LEU A 123 -29.86 -4.61 1.21
CA LEU A 123 -29.34 -5.85 0.66
C LEU A 123 -27.97 -6.22 1.24
N TYR A 124 -27.11 -5.25 1.52
CA TYR A 124 -25.76 -5.45 2.08
C TYR A 124 -25.69 -5.19 3.58
N SER A 125 -26.78 -5.44 4.32
CA SER A 125 -26.83 -5.27 5.79
C SER A 125 -25.72 -6.04 6.52
N ASP A 126 -25.26 -7.14 5.93
CA ASP A 126 -24.27 -8.05 6.50
C ASP A 126 -22.82 -7.58 6.27
N PHE A 127 -22.62 -6.49 5.50
CA PHE A 127 -21.31 -5.89 5.28
C PHE A 127 -21.09 -4.69 6.20
N ASN A 128 -19.86 -4.56 6.70
CA ASN A 128 -19.46 -3.36 7.41
C ASN A 128 -19.46 -2.17 6.45
N PHE A 129 -20.32 -1.19 6.71
CA PHE A 129 -20.37 0.05 5.95
C PHE A 129 -19.60 1.15 6.67
N ILE A 130 -18.47 1.57 6.10
CA ILE A 130 -17.71 2.70 6.62
C ILE A 130 -18.24 3.98 5.97
N THR A 131 -18.79 4.87 6.79
CA THR A 131 -19.25 6.19 6.37
C THR A 131 -18.07 7.17 6.25
N ASP A 132 -18.19 8.17 5.38
CA ASP A 132 -17.20 9.26 5.27
C ASP A 132 -16.94 10.00 6.59
N THR A 133 -17.92 10.01 7.51
CA THR A 133 -17.74 10.53 8.87
C THR A 133 -16.68 9.74 9.66
N GLN A 134 -16.61 8.42 9.49
CA GLN A 134 -15.56 7.59 10.10
C GLN A 134 -14.18 7.91 9.50
N TYR A 135 -14.11 8.10 8.17
CA TYR A 135 -12.89 8.55 7.49
C TYR A 135 -12.46 9.95 7.94
N GLY A 136 -13.41 10.82 8.28
CA GLY A 136 -13.18 12.11 8.91
C GLY A 136 -12.53 11.97 10.29
N ILE A 137 -13.04 11.09 11.14
CA ILE A 137 -12.51 10.81 12.48
C ILE A 137 -11.07 10.28 12.41
N ASP A 138 -10.75 9.38 11.49
CA ASP A 138 -9.38 8.88 11.31
C ASP A 138 -8.41 9.92 10.75
N ARG A 139 -8.90 10.80 9.87
CA ARG A 139 -8.13 11.97 9.42
C ARG A 139 -7.89 12.96 10.56
N GLU A 140 -8.90 13.19 11.39
CA GLU A 140 -8.78 14.06 12.55
C GLU A 140 -7.81 13.48 13.58
N LYS A 141 -7.85 12.16 13.82
CA LYS A 141 -6.89 11.46 14.68
C LYS A 141 -5.46 11.59 14.16
N ARG A 142 -5.25 11.43 12.85
CA ARG A 142 -3.93 11.70 12.21
C ARG A 142 -3.53 13.17 12.29
N ARG A 143 -4.48 14.11 12.17
CA ARG A 143 -4.22 15.54 12.33
C ARG A 143 -3.82 15.88 13.77
N ARG A 144 -4.47 15.28 14.77
CA ARG A 144 -4.08 15.41 16.18
C ARG A 144 -2.66 14.89 16.43
N GLN A 145 -2.27 13.76 15.83
CA GLN A 145 -0.87 13.29 15.91
C GLN A 145 0.15 14.27 15.32
N ILE A 146 -0.22 15.00 14.26
CA ILE A 146 0.62 16.07 13.69
C ILE A 146 0.66 17.30 14.61
N ASP A 147 -0.47 17.65 15.23
CA ASP A 147 -0.55 18.76 16.19
C ASP A 147 0.20 18.45 17.49
N ASP A 148 0.25 17.18 17.93
CA ASP A 148 1.10 16.72 19.05
C ASP A 148 2.59 16.93 18.73
N GLY A 149 3.00 16.72 17.48
CA GLY A 149 4.36 17.02 17.02
C GLY A 149 4.71 18.52 17.11
N ARG A 150 3.73 19.39 16.86
CA ARG A 150 3.90 20.86 17.02
C ARG A 150 4.02 21.25 18.49
N PHE A 151 3.26 20.59 19.37
CA PHE A 151 3.36 20.78 20.81
C PHE A 151 4.75 20.40 21.34
N ILE A 152 5.34 19.28 20.86
CA ILE A 152 6.71 18.88 21.21
C ILE A 152 7.73 19.96 20.81
N ILE A 153 7.58 20.56 19.63
CA ILE A 153 8.45 21.65 19.17
C ILE A 153 8.29 22.89 20.05
N LEU A 154 7.06 23.27 20.40
CA LEU A 154 6.78 24.40 21.30
C LEU A 154 7.39 24.18 22.69
N VAL A 155 7.22 22.99 23.28
CA VAL A 155 7.83 22.62 24.56
C VAL A 155 9.36 22.73 24.48
N TRP A 156 9.96 22.29 23.37
CA TRP A 156 11.40 22.42 23.15
C TRP A 156 11.88 23.88 23.13
N ILE A 157 11.14 24.77 22.47
CA ILE A 157 11.45 26.22 22.41
C ILE A 157 11.32 26.88 23.78
N VAL A 158 10.28 26.53 24.55
CA VAL A 158 10.08 27.07 25.91
C VAL A 158 11.16 26.56 26.85
N LEU A 159 11.51 25.26 26.76
CA LEU A 159 12.55 24.66 27.58
C LEU A 159 13.93 25.27 27.29
N THR A 160 14.26 25.53 26.03
CA THR A 160 15.54 26.19 25.68
C THR A 160 15.61 27.63 26.16
N ALA A 161 14.50 28.39 26.08
CA ALA A 161 14.41 29.73 26.64
C ALA A 161 14.59 29.72 28.17
N PHE A 162 13.96 28.76 28.86
CA PHE A 162 14.09 28.59 30.31
C PHE A 162 15.53 28.24 30.73
N VAL A 163 16.18 27.32 30.01
CA VAL A 163 17.58 26.97 30.24
C VAL A 163 18.49 28.18 30.02
N ALA A 164 18.26 28.97 28.96
CA ALA A 164 19.04 30.19 28.73
C ALA A 164 18.95 31.18 29.91
N GLU A 165 17.75 31.37 30.47
CA GLU A 165 17.53 32.22 31.65
C GLU A 165 18.33 31.74 32.87
N ILE A 166 18.36 30.43 33.13
CA ILE A 166 19.18 29.84 34.21
C ILE A 166 20.66 30.15 33.99
N PHE A 167 21.16 30.08 32.75
CA PHE A 167 22.55 30.42 32.45
C PHE A 167 22.86 31.92 32.65
N VAL A 168 21.87 32.82 32.47
CA VAL A 168 22.06 34.28 32.72
C VAL A 168 22.44 34.52 34.18
N TYR A 169 21.83 33.77 35.10
CA TYR A 169 22.10 33.88 36.54
C TYR A 169 23.55 33.56 36.92
N PHE A 170 24.20 32.64 36.20
CA PHE A 170 25.59 32.25 36.47
C PHE A 170 26.61 33.09 35.70
N ASN A 171 26.34 33.42 34.45
CA ASN A 171 27.23 34.25 33.62
C ASN A 171 26.46 34.86 32.43
N GLN A 172 26.21 36.17 32.52
CA GLN A 172 25.44 36.92 31.53
C GLN A 172 26.00 36.82 30.09
N TYR A 173 27.34 36.81 29.94
CA TYR A 173 27.97 36.72 28.62
C TYR A 173 27.87 35.32 28.03
N LEU A 174 28.08 34.28 28.85
CA LEU A 174 27.98 32.90 28.40
C LEU A 174 26.54 32.55 28.00
N SER A 175 25.55 33.05 28.76
CA SER A 175 24.15 32.88 28.42
C SER A 175 23.78 33.56 27.11
N LEU A 176 24.24 34.79 26.87
CA LEU A 176 23.97 35.49 25.62
C LEU A 176 24.49 34.69 24.41
N ILE A 177 25.70 34.13 24.50
CA ILE A 177 26.30 33.31 23.43
C ILE A 177 25.49 32.02 23.24
N ALA A 178 25.13 31.33 24.32
CA ALA A 178 24.32 30.11 24.26
C ALA A 178 22.93 30.37 23.66
N PHE A 179 22.27 31.46 24.06
CA PHE A 179 20.98 31.88 23.54
C PHE A 179 21.04 32.18 22.05
N LEU A 180 22.02 32.98 21.60
CA LEU A 180 22.22 33.30 20.17
C LEU A 180 22.48 32.04 19.34
N TYR A 181 23.26 31.08 19.86
CA TYR A 181 23.51 29.81 19.18
C TYR A 181 22.24 28.97 19.02
N VAL A 182 21.45 28.82 20.09
CA VAL A 182 20.19 28.05 20.06
C VAL A 182 19.16 28.72 19.15
N LEU A 183 19.01 30.05 19.24
CA LEU A 183 18.13 30.83 18.38
C LEU A 183 18.51 30.68 16.91
N PHE A 184 19.80 30.77 16.59
CA PHE A 184 20.30 30.53 15.23
C PHE A 184 19.97 29.13 14.73
N LYS A 185 20.18 28.09 15.56
CA LYS A 185 19.86 26.70 15.21
C LYS A 185 18.35 26.48 15.01
N ALA A 186 17.51 27.09 15.84
CA ALA A 186 16.07 27.04 15.71
C ALA A 186 15.58 27.70 14.41
N ILE A 187 16.07 28.90 14.11
CA ILE A 187 15.76 29.61 12.84
C ILE A 187 16.24 28.77 11.65
N GLN A 188 17.45 28.20 11.70
CA GLN A 188 17.96 27.33 10.65
C GLN A 188 17.04 26.12 10.42
N LYS A 189 16.53 25.49 11.48
CA LYS A 189 15.60 24.35 11.38
C LYS A 189 14.24 24.76 10.83
N ILE A 190 13.67 25.88 11.29
CA ILE A 190 12.39 26.40 10.78
C ILE A 190 12.51 26.67 9.27
N LEU A 191 13.59 27.33 8.83
CA LEU A 191 13.82 27.62 7.41
C LEU A 191 14.02 26.37 6.54
N GLN A 192 14.58 25.29 7.11
CA GLN A 192 14.66 23.98 6.44
C GLN A 192 13.28 23.32 6.33
N PHE A 193 12.47 23.37 7.39
CA PHE A 193 11.12 22.80 7.40
C PHE A 193 10.13 23.56 6.50
N THR A 194 10.25 24.88 6.41
CA THR A 194 9.42 25.71 5.52
C THR A 194 9.88 25.68 4.06
N ASN A 195 10.88 24.84 3.72
CA ASN A 195 11.43 24.68 2.36
C ASN A 195 12.05 25.96 1.76
N ILE A 196 12.29 27.00 2.56
CA ILE A 196 12.87 28.27 2.11
C ILE A 196 14.39 28.13 1.91
N LEU A 197 15.06 27.35 2.77
CA LEU A 197 16.47 27.02 2.61
C LEU A 197 16.62 25.60 2.04
N PRO A 198 17.21 25.44 0.84
CA PRO A 198 17.45 24.12 0.29
C PRO A 198 18.48 23.38 1.14
N ILE A 199 18.21 22.10 1.42
CA ILE A 199 19.17 21.19 2.05
C ILE A 199 20.49 21.24 1.27
N SER A 200 21.60 21.32 2.00
CA SER A 200 22.95 21.38 1.41
C SER A 200 23.19 20.18 0.49
N LYS A 201 23.94 20.38 -0.61
CA LYS A 201 24.27 19.29 -1.56
C LYS A 201 24.87 18.07 -0.85
N LYS A 202 25.80 18.31 0.09
CA LYS A 202 26.45 17.26 0.89
C LYS A 202 25.46 16.46 1.75
N GLU A 203 24.44 17.13 2.28
CA GLU A 203 23.43 16.49 3.12
C GLU A 203 22.40 15.74 2.27
N LYS A 204 22.06 16.26 1.08
CA LYS A 204 21.26 15.52 0.09
C LYS A 204 21.96 14.24 -0.38
N GLU A 205 23.27 14.28 -0.62
CA GLU A 205 24.05 13.10 -1.00
C GLU A 205 24.06 12.05 0.10
N LYS A 206 24.27 12.45 1.37
CA LYS A 206 24.17 11.54 2.51
C LYS A 206 22.80 10.88 2.64
N ILE A 207 21.72 11.64 2.48
CA ILE A 207 20.36 11.10 2.53
C ILE A 207 20.16 10.09 1.40
N LYS A 208 20.58 10.42 0.16
CA LYS A 208 20.50 9.49 -0.97
C LYS A 208 21.28 8.20 -0.71
N GLU A 209 22.51 8.32 -0.22
CA GLU A 209 23.35 7.17 0.11
C GLU A 209 22.70 6.30 1.20
N GLN A 210 22.14 6.91 2.24
CA GLN A 210 21.47 6.20 3.31
C GLN A 210 20.20 5.49 2.82
N THR A 211 19.34 6.19 2.07
CA THR A 211 18.14 5.59 1.47
C THR A 211 18.49 4.40 0.58
N LEU A 212 19.57 4.51 -0.20
CA LEU A 212 20.03 3.42 -1.05
C LEU A 212 20.53 2.22 -0.22
N LYS A 213 21.30 2.47 0.84
CA LYS A 213 21.74 1.44 1.80
C LYS A 213 20.56 0.74 2.46
N ASP A 214 19.58 1.50 2.93
CA ASP A 214 18.40 0.97 3.61
C ASP A 214 17.56 0.12 2.65
N HIS A 215 17.40 0.59 1.40
CA HIS A 215 16.71 -0.16 0.35
C HIS A 215 17.40 -1.49 0.05
N TYR A 216 18.73 -1.50 -0.11
CA TYR A 216 19.47 -2.74 -0.31
C TYR A 216 19.40 -3.65 0.91
N TYR A 217 19.56 -3.10 2.12
CA TYR A 217 19.49 -3.86 3.36
C TYR A 217 18.15 -4.57 3.51
N TYR A 218 17.04 -3.88 3.23
CA TYR A 218 15.70 -4.47 3.23
C TYR A 218 15.60 -5.68 2.29
N HIS A 219 16.07 -5.55 1.05
CA HIS A 219 16.04 -6.66 0.10
C HIS A 219 16.98 -7.81 0.49
N CYS A 220 18.12 -7.53 1.13
CA CYS A 220 19.01 -8.55 1.67
C CYS A 220 18.37 -9.32 2.84
N GLN A 221 17.61 -8.65 3.72
CA GLN A 221 16.87 -9.32 4.80
C GLN A 221 15.78 -10.25 4.26
N MET A 222 15.11 -9.87 3.18
CA MET A 222 14.07 -10.68 2.54
C MET A 222 14.61 -11.91 1.79
N ASN A 223 15.91 -11.93 1.43
CA ASN A 223 16.55 -13.04 0.73
C ASN A 223 17.99 -13.32 1.24
N PRO A 224 18.12 -13.93 2.43
CA PRO A 224 19.43 -14.17 3.05
C PRO A 224 20.29 -15.18 2.26
N GLU A 225 19.68 -16.17 1.63
CA GLU A 225 20.39 -17.18 0.82
C GLU A 225 21.03 -16.57 -0.43
N GLY A 226 20.25 -15.75 -1.15
CA GLY A 226 20.75 -15.02 -2.32
C GLY A 226 21.88 -14.07 -1.98
N PHE A 227 21.80 -13.38 -0.84
CA PHE A 227 22.87 -12.52 -0.36
C PHE A 227 24.15 -13.31 -0.01
N ASN A 228 24.03 -14.46 0.65
CA ASN A 228 25.19 -15.30 0.98
C ASN A 228 25.90 -15.80 -0.28
N ARG A 229 25.16 -16.17 -1.34
CA ARG A 229 25.75 -16.53 -2.64
C ARG A 229 26.52 -15.37 -3.26
N LEU A 230 25.90 -14.19 -3.36
CA LEU A 230 26.56 -12.99 -3.90
C LEU A 230 27.81 -12.60 -3.11
N LYS A 231 27.77 -12.76 -1.78
CA LYS A 231 28.92 -12.53 -0.90
C LYS A 231 30.08 -13.47 -1.24
N MET A 232 29.81 -14.76 -1.44
CA MET A 232 30.83 -15.74 -1.85
C MET A 232 31.42 -15.41 -3.23
N GLU A 233 30.58 -15.12 -4.22
CA GLU A 233 31.02 -14.72 -5.57
C GLU A 233 31.92 -13.47 -5.53
N ASN A 234 31.57 -12.48 -4.70
CA ASN A 234 32.37 -11.28 -4.52
C ASN A 234 33.75 -11.59 -3.89
N PHE A 235 33.81 -12.48 -2.89
CA PHE A 235 35.09 -12.89 -2.29
C PHE A 235 35.99 -13.62 -3.29
N GLU A 236 35.43 -14.50 -4.11
CA GLU A 236 36.19 -15.20 -5.15
C GLU A 236 36.75 -14.21 -6.18
N ARG A 237 35.95 -13.22 -6.58
CA ARG A 237 36.40 -12.17 -7.50
C ARG A 237 37.54 -11.34 -6.91
N MET A 238 37.39 -10.87 -5.67
CA MET A 238 38.44 -10.10 -4.99
C MET A 238 39.74 -10.89 -4.88
N ARG A 239 39.66 -12.18 -4.51
CA ARG A 239 40.84 -13.05 -4.44
C ARG A 239 41.53 -13.21 -5.80
N LYS A 240 40.77 -13.36 -6.89
CA LYS A 240 41.34 -13.44 -8.26
C LYS A 240 42.06 -12.14 -8.64
N GLU A 241 41.49 -11.00 -8.29
CA GLU A 241 42.09 -9.68 -8.53
C GLU A 241 43.38 -9.48 -7.73
N GLU A 242 43.40 -9.88 -6.44
CA GLU A 242 44.59 -9.85 -5.60
C GLU A 242 45.72 -10.72 -6.17
N ILE A 243 45.42 -11.98 -6.53
CA ILE A 243 46.40 -12.89 -7.15
C ILE A 243 46.94 -12.32 -8.46
N ALA A 244 46.08 -11.70 -9.28
CA ALA A 244 46.51 -11.08 -10.54
C ALA A 244 47.44 -9.89 -10.29
N GLN A 245 47.13 -9.05 -9.30
CA GLN A 245 47.99 -7.92 -8.89
C GLN A 245 49.34 -8.40 -8.35
N GLU A 246 49.34 -9.39 -7.46
CA GLU A 246 50.57 -10.02 -6.96
C GLU A 246 51.42 -10.57 -8.11
N ALA A 247 50.83 -11.34 -9.02
CA ALA A 247 51.52 -11.89 -10.19
C ALA A 247 52.12 -10.80 -11.10
N THR A 248 51.46 -9.66 -11.26
CA THR A 248 52.03 -8.51 -11.99
C THR A 248 53.16 -7.82 -11.22
N SER A 249 53.13 -7.83 -9.89
CA SER A 249 54.17 -7.22 -9.05
C SER A 249 55.50 -8.00 -9.10
N PHE A 250 55.45 -9.33 -9.28
CA PHE A 250 56.63 -10.19 -9.43
C PHE A 250 57.28 -10.16 -10.83
N LYS A 251 56.64 -9.50 -11.81
CA LYS A 251 57.17 -9.34 -13.18
C LYS A 251 57.98 -8.05 -13.39
N LYS A 252 58.11 -7.21 -12.35
CA LYS A 252 59.01 -6.04 -12.32
C LYS A 252 60.33 -6.39 -11.65
#